data_AF-A0A6G3TGY5-F1
#
_entry.id   AF-A0A6G3TGY5-F1
#
_cell.length_a   1.000
_cell.length_b   1.000
_cell.length_c   1.000
_cell.angle_alpha   90.00
_cell.angle_beta   90.00
_cell.angle_gamma   90.00
#
_symmetry.space_group_name_H-M   'P 1'
#
loop_
_entity.id
_entity.type
_entity.pdbx_description
1 polymer ?
#
loop_
_entity_poly.entity_id
_entity_poly.type
_entity_poly.pdbx_seq_one_letter_code
_entity_poly.pdbx_strand_id
1 'polypeptide(L)'
;MGTVFSFDVRGGEPAAVRAALDEAVAGLHRVDEVFSTYRDGSQISRLARGELTVAACAPEVAEVLELAAEAERVSDGWFSTRYRGRLDPTGIVKGWAVERAARGIAAACGASGVSVNGGGDVQL
;
A
#
# COMPACT_ATOMS: atom_id res chain seq x y z
N MET A 1 -3.46 0.86 8.46
CA MET A 1 -4.56 1.15 7.53
C MET A 1 -5.80 0.67 8.25
N GLY A 2 -6.61 1.58 8.81
CA GLY A 2 -7.69 1.28 9.78
C GLY A 2 -8.86 0.45 9.20
N THR A 3 -8.55 -0.73 8.70
CA THR A 3 -9.44 -1.70 8.05
C THR A 3 -8.89 -3.12 8.24
N VAL A 4 -9.63 -4.10 7.76
CA VAL A 4 -9.26 -5.52 7.79
C VAL A 4 -8.68 -5.94 6.44
N PHE A 5 -7.63 -6.75 6.50
CA PHE A 5 -7.10 -7.46 5.33
C PHE A 5 -7.44 -8.93 5.44
N SER A 6 -7.93 -9.53 4.36
CA SER A 6 -8.13 -10.98 4.24
C SER A 6 -7.33 -11.52 3.07
N PHE A 7 -6.87 -12.75 3.24
CA PHE A 7 -6.07 -13.49 2.27
C PHE A 7 -6.74 -14.83 2.01
N ASP A 8 -6.97 -15.17 0.74
CA ASP A 8 -7.35 -16.51 0.31
C ASP A 8 -6.27 -17.04 -0.62
N VAL A 9 -5.64 -18.16 -0.27
CA VAL A 9 -4.54 -18.76 -1.02
C VAL A 9 -4.89 -20.21 -1.35
N ARG A 10 -4.72 -20.58 -2.62
CA ARG A 10 -5.03 -21.93 -3.14
C ARG A 10 -3.75 -22.60 -3.61
N GLY A 11 -3.52 -23.82 -3.15
CA GLY A 11 -2.29 -24.57 -3.46
C GLY A 11 -1.05 -23.99 -2.77
N GLY A 12 0.12 -24.39 -3.25
CA GLY A 12 1.42 -24.03 -2.66
C GLY A 12 1.85 -24.95 -1.51
N GLU A 13 3.14 -24.90 -1.19
CA GLU A 13 3.70 -25.63 -0.05
C GLU A 13 3.31 -24.91 1.25
N PRO A 14 2.72 -25.60 2.26
CA PRO A 14 2.18 -24.95 3.45
C PRO A 14 3.15 -24.04 4.22
N ALA A 15 4.42 -24.41 4.36
CA ALA A 15 5.41 -23.57 5.05
C ALA A 15 5.76 -22.32 4.24
N ALA A 16 5.92 -22.45 2.92
CA ALA A 16 6.14 -21.33 2.01
C ALA A 16 4.95 -20.37 1.98
N VAL A 17 3.71 -20.90 1.98
CA VAL A 17 2.50 -20.07 2.07
C VAL A 17 2.49 -19.29 3.39
N ARG A 18 2.80 -19.94 4.51
CA ARG A 18 2.85 -19.27 5.83
C ARG A 18 3.90 -18.16 5.85
N ALA A 19 5.11 -18.44 5.38
CA ALA A 19 6.17 -17.44 5.31
C ALA A 19 5.78 -16.24 4.42
N ALA A 20 5.17 -16.50 3.27
CA ALA A 20 4.69 -15.45 2.37
C ALA A 20 3.58 -14.59 3.00
N LEU A 21 2.67 -15.20 3.77
CA LEU A 21 1.65 -14.47 4.51
C LEU A 21 2.26 -13.61 5.63
N ASP A 22 3.22 -14.14 6.38
CA ASP A 22 3.93 -13.39 7.43
C ASP A 22 4.66 -12.18 6.84
N GLU A 23 5.33 -12.36 5.69
CA GLU A 23 5.97 -11.25 4.96
C GLU A 23 4.98 -10.22 4.45
N ALA A 24 3.85 -10.66 3.88
CA ALA A 24 2.79 -9.77 3.41
C ALA A 24 2.20 -8.95 4.55
N VAL A 25 1.90 -9.57 5.69
CA VAL A 25 1.39 -8.89 6.90
C VAL A 25 2.41 -7.88 7.41
N ALA A 26 3.69 -8.26 7.52
CA ALA A 26 4.76 -7.34 7.91
C ALA A 26 4.89 -6.17 6.92
N GLY A 27 4.73 -6.43 5.62
CA GLY A 27 4.68 -5.42 4.57
C GLY A 27 3.54 -4.42 4.78
N LEU A 28 2.32 -4.90 5.01
CA LEU A 28 1.15 -4.04 5.27
C LEU A 28 1.33 -3.19 6.54
N HIS A 29 1.98 -3.71 7.58
CA HIS A 29 2.33 -2.92 8.77
C HIS A 29 3.33 -1.81 8.44
N ARG A 30 4.38 -2.09 7.66
CA ARG A 30 5.32 -1.07 7.20
C ARG A 30 4.63 0.01 6.34
N VAL A 31 3.70 -0.40 5.47
CA VAL A 31 2.89 0.55 4.69
C VAL A 31 2.10 1.48 5.62
N ASP A 32 1.47 0.95 6.67
CA ASP A 32 0.78 1.79 7.66
C ASP A 32 1.73 2.75 8.39
N GLU A 33 2.92 2.29 8.76
CA GLU A 33 3.93 3.13 9.43
C GLU A 33 4.40 4.29 8.55
N VAL A 34 4.60 4.04 7.26
CA VAL A 34 5.06 5.04 6.29
C VAL A 34 3.95 6.00 5.88
N PHE A 35 2.77 5.47 5.55
CA PHE A 35 1.71 6.21 4.86
C PHE A 35 0.56 6.71 5.73
N SER A 36 0.50 6.35 7.03
CA SER A 36 -0.59 6.80 7.89
C SER A 36 -0.61 8.32 8.02
N THR A 37 -1.72 8.95 7.64
CA THR A 37 -1.99 10.38 7.85
C THR A 37 -2.43 10.70 9.29
N TYR A 38 -2.56 9.68 10.15
CA TYR A 38 -2.99 9.79 11.54
C TYR A 38 -1.84 9.67 12.55
N ARG A 39 -0.72 9.05 12.14
CA ARG A 39 0.49 8.94 12.97
C ARG A 39 1.40 10.12 12.70
N ASP A 40 1.67 10.94 13.72
CA ASP A 40 2.51 12.14 13.56
C ASP A 40 3.93 11.83 13.07
N GLY A 41 4.46 10.67 13.46
CA GLY A 41 5.80 10.19 13.09
C GLY A 41 5.88 9.50 11.72
N SER A 42 4.77 9.27 11.03
CA SER A 42 4.81 8.66 9.69
C SER A 42 5.54 9.57 8.70
N GLN A 43 6.10 8.98 7.65
CA GLN A 43 6.81 9.75 6.64
C GLN A 43 5.86 10.68 5.87
N ILE A 44 4.63 10.24 5.58
CA ILE A 44 3.63 11.09 4.92
C ILE A 44 3.21 12.27 5.79
N SER A 45 3.00 12.08 7.10
CA SER A 45 2.66 13.17 8.01
C SER A 45 3.79 14.20 8.10
N ARG A 46 5.04 13.73 8.19
CA ARG A 46 6.23 14.60 8.22
C ARG A 46 6.45 15.32 6.88
N LEU A 47 6.27 14.63 5.75
CA LEU A 47 6.33 15.21 4.41
C LEU A 47 5.23 16.27 4.21
N ALA A 48 4.01 16.02 4.68
CA ALA A 48 2.91 16.97 4.62
C ALA A 48 3.16 18.25 5.44
N ARG A 49 4.03 18.19 6.47
CA ARG A 49 4.50 19.34 7.27
C ARG A 49 5.80 19.97 6.75
N GLY A 50 6.40 19.41 5.69
CA GLY A 50 7.67 19.89 5.14
C GLY A 50 8.91 19.52 5.98
N GLU A 51 8.80 18.58 6.90
CA GLU A 51 9.90 18.10 7.74
C GLU A 51 10.80 17.07 7.04
N LEU A 52 10.31 16.49 5.95
CA LEU A 52 11.03 15.56 5.08
C LEU A 52 10.91 16.00 3.62
N THR A 53 11.91 15.62 2.83
CA THR A 53 11.82 15.62 1.37
C THR A 53 11.44 14.21 0.89
N VAL A 54 10.88 14.09 -0.33
CA VAL A 54 10.56 12.77 -0.92
C VAL A 54 11.81 11.88 -0.98
N ALA A 55 12.98 12.44 -1.28
CA ALA A 55 14.25 11.70 -1.32
C ALA A 55 14.72 11.18 0.05
N ALA A 56 14.22 11.74 1.15
CA ALA A 56 14.51 11.28 2.51
C ALA A 56 13.45 10.27 3.03
N CYS A 57 12.41 9.99 2.24
CA CYS A 57 11.40 8.98 2.54
C CYS A 57 11.81 7.61 2.00
N ALA A 58 11.05 6.58 2.37
CA ALA A 58 11.12 5.27 1.76
C ALA A 58 10.80 5.39 0.25
N PRO A 59 11.47 4.61 -0.63
CA PRO A 59 11.27 4.69 -2.08
C PRO A 59 9.80 4.55 -2.52
N GLU A 60 9.02 3.76 -1.78
CA GLU A 60 7.60 3.55 -2.02
C GLU A 60 6.80 4.86 -1.96
N VAL A 61 7.27 5.86 -1.20
CA VAL A 61 6.63 7.19 -1.17
C VAL A 61 6.73 7.87 -2.53
N ALA A 62 7.89 7.80 -3.20
CA ALA A 62 8.02 8.37 -4.55
C ALA A 62 7.11 7.63 -5.54
N GLU A 63 7.11 6.29 -5.50
CA GLU A 63 6.26 5.44 -6.33
C GLU A 63 4.77 5.78 -6.19
N VAL A 64 4.26 5.86 -4.95
CA VAL A 64 2.86 6.20 -4.69
C VAL A 64 2.52 7.61 -5.15
N LEU A 65 3.42 8.58 -4.98
CA LEU A 65 3.18 9.95 -5.44
C LEU A 65 3.17 10.06 -6.97
N GLU A 66 4.00 9.28 -7.67
CA GLU A 66 3.98 9.19 -9.13
C GLU A 66 2.66 8.59 -9.64
N LEU A 67 2.21 7.48 -9.05
CA LEU A 67 0.90 6.88 -9.36
C LEU A 67 -0.24 7.86 -9.11
N ALA A 68 -0.15 8.64 -8.03
CA ALA A 68 -1.16 9.60 -7.68
C ALA A 68 -1.19 10.81 -8.64
N ALA A 69 -0.02 11.27 -9.10
CA ALA A 69 0.09 12.32 -10.10
C ALA A 69 -0.49 11.87 -11.45
N GLU A 70 -0.27 10.61 -11.83
CA GLU A 70 -0.89 10.02 -13.01
C GLU A 70 -2.41 9.93 -12.86
N ALA A 71 -2.90 9.46 -11.71
CA ALA A 71 -4.33 9.40 -11.41
C ALA A 71 -4.99 10.79 -11.46
N GLU A 72 -4.35 11.83 -10.93
CA GLU A 72 -4.82 13.22 -11.00
C GLU A 72 -4.87 13.71 -12.45
N ARG A 73 -3.86 13.37 -13.26
CA ARG A 73 -3.80 13.74 -14.68
C ARG A 73 -4.89 13.06 -15.53
N VAL A 74 -5.05 11.75 -15.42
CA VAL A 74 -6.04 11.01 -16.25
C VAL A 74 -7.48 11.27 -15.84
N SER A 75 -7.66 11.75 -14.62
CA SER A 75 -8.97 12.12 -14.09
C SER A 75 -9.25 13.61 -14.20
N ASP A 76 -8.46 14.40 -14.94
CA ASP A 76 -8.65 15.85 -15.06
C ASP A 76 -8.85 16.58 -13.71
N GLY A 77 -8.15 16.12 -12.66
CA GLY A 77 -8.24 16.67 -11.30
C GLY A 77 -9.43 16.18 -10.47
N TRP A 78 -10.25 15.24 -10.96
CA TRP A 78 -11.30 14.60 -10.16
C TRP A 78 -10.71 13.76 -9.01
N PHE A 79 -9.54 13.18 -9.21
CA PHE A 79 -8.68 12.64 -8.15
C PHE A 79 -7.60 13.66 -7.79
N SER A 80 -7.27 13.79 -6.49
CA SER A 80 -6.13 14.58 -6.02
C SER A 80 -5.63 14.07 -4.67
N THR A 81 -4.32 14.20 -4.42
CA THR A 81 -3.73 13.91 -3.09
C THR A 81 -3.74 15.11 -2.16
N ARG A 82 -4.60 16.11 -2.40
CA ARG A 82 -4.65 17.36 -1.62
C ARG A 82 -5.97 17.51 -0.89
N TYR A 83 -6.18 16.70 0.14
CA TYR A 83 -7.36 16.85 0.99
C TYR A 83 -7.18 18.04 1.97
N ARG A 84 -8.10 19.01 1.91
CA ARG A 84 -8.06 20.25 2.73
C ARG A 84 -6.69 20.96 2.70
N GLY A 85 -6.04 20.96 1.53
CA GLY A 85 -4.74 21.60 1.31
C GLY A 85 -3.54 20.83 1.87
N ARG A 86 -3.73 19.65 2.45
CA ARG A 86 -2.65 18.79 2.97
C ARG A 86 -2.43 17.59 2.07
N LEU A 87 -1.18 17.09 2.05
CA LEU A 87 -0.86 15.86 1.34
C LEU A 87 -1.60 14.68 1.98
N ASP A 88 -2.36 13.96 1.17
CA ASP A 88 -3.13 12.78 1.56
C ASP A 88 -3.18 11.79 0.38
N PRO A 89 -2.25 10.81 0.31
CA PRO A 89 -2.19 9.82 -0.76
C PRO A 89 -3.09 8.60 -0.50
N THR A 90 -3.98 8.64 0.51
CA THR A 90 -4.75 7.46 0.96
C THR A 90 -5.65 6.86 -0.12
N GLY A 91 -6.02 7.64 -1.14
CA GLY A 91 -6.77 7.17 -2.31
C GLY A 91 -6.01 6.21 -3.24
N ILE A 92 -4.68 6.08 -3.10
CA ILE A 92 -3.84 5.13 -3.85
C ILE A 92 -3.34 4.00 -2.95
N VAL A 93 -2.91 4.33 -1.73
CA VAL A 93 -2.07 3.46 -0.88
C VAL A 93 -2.66 2.07 -0.64
N LYS A 94 -3.97 1.94 -0.41
CA LYS A 94 -4.58 0.64 -0.10
C LYS A 94 -4.56 -0.31 -1.30
N GLY A 95 -5.08 0.12 -2.45
CA GLY A 95 -5.06 -0.67 -3.68
C GLY A 95 -3.64 -1.07 -4.08
N TRP A 96 -2.70 -0.12 -4.02
CA TRP A 96 -1.28 -0.37 -4.26
C TRP A 96 -0.69 -1.42 -3.29
N ALA A 97 -1.01 -1.35 -2.01
CA ALA A 97 -0.52 -2.29 -1.00
C ALA A 97 -1.13 -3.69 -1.16
N VAL A 98 -2.42 -3.78 -1.48
CA VAL A 98 -3.14 -5.04 -1.77
C VAL A 98 -2.52 -5.74 -2.97
N GLU A 99 -2.29 -4.99 -4.06
CA GLU A 99 -1.67 -5.53 -5.27
C GLU A 99 -0.26 -6.08 -4.99
N ARG A 100 0.56 -5.31 -4.27
CA ARG A 100 1.93 -5.69 -3.94
C ARG A 100 1.98 -6.92 -3.02
N ALA A 101 1.08 -7.03 -2.06
CA ALA A 101 0.95 -8.20 -1.19
C ALA A 101 0.55 -9.46 -2.00
N ALA A 102 -0.47 -9.35 -2.86
CA ALA A 102 -0.92 -10.48 -3.68
C ALA A 102 0.20 -11.00 -4.61
N ARG A 103 0.90 -10.08 -5.29
CA ARG A 103 2.04 -10.41 -6.17
C ARG A 103 3.17 -11.08 -5.39
N GLY A 104 3.50 -10.57 -4.20
CA GLY A 104 4.52 -11.15 -3.33
C GLY A 104 4.19 -12.60 -2.91
N ILE A 105 2.94 -12.84 -2.50
CA ILE A 105 2.49 -14.18 -2.12
C ILE A 105 2.55 -15.13 -3.32
N ALA A 106 2.00 -14.73 -4.47
CA ALA A 106 1.98 -15.55 -5.68
C ALA A 106 3.39 -15.96 -6.14
N ALA A 107 4.37 -15.05 -6.03
CA ALA A 107 5.75 -15.32 -6.42
C ALA A 107 6.50 -16.25 -5.44
N ALA A 108 6.11 -16.28 -4.16
CA ALA A 108 6.91 -16.91 -3.11
C ALA A 108 6.54 -18.38 -2.83
N CYS A 109 5.28 -18.77 -3.02
CA CYS A 109 4.79 -20.05 -2.48
C CYS A 109 4.27 -21.06 -3.52
N GLY A 110 4.31 -20.73 -4.81
CA GLY A 110 3.82 -21.62 -5.88
C GLY A 110 2.31 -21.88 -5.79
N ALA A 111 1.55 -20.92 -5.22
CA ALA A 111 0.10 -20.99 -5.18
C ALA A 111 -0.49 -20.99 -6.59
N SER A 112 -1.57 -21.76 -6.77
CA SER A 112 -2.37 -21.76 -8.00
C SER A 112 -3.41 -20.63 -8.03
N GLY A 113 -3.60 -19.92 -6.92
CA GLY A 113 -4.46 -18.74 -6.83
C GLY A 113 -4.23 -17.97 -5.53
N VAL A 114 -4.29 -16.65 -5.61
CA VAL A 114 -4.14 -15.73 -4.48
C VAL A 114 -5.22 -14.67 -4.60
N SER A 115 -5.92 -14.37 -3.51
CA SER A 115 -6.82 -13.22 -3.42
C SER A 115 -6.49 -12.45 -2.16
N VAL A 116 -6.28 -11.14 -2.30
CA VAL A 116 -6.07 -10.23 -1.17
C VAL A 116 -7.14 -9.16 -1.22
N ASN A 117 -7.84 -8.96 -0.11
CA ASN A 117 -8.82 -7.89 0.05
C ASN A 117 -8.39 -7.00 1.22
N GLY A 118 -8.23 -5.70 0.95
CA GLY A 118 -7.96 -4.67 1.96
C GLY A 118 -9.07 -3.63 2.00
N GLY A 119 -10.07 -3.82 2.87
CA GLY A 119 -11.15 -2.85 3.03
C GLY A 119 -11.97 -2.56 1.76
N GLY A 120 -12.12 -3.55 0.87
CA GLY A 120 -12.84 -3.44 -0.39
C GLY A 120 -11.96 -3.34 -1.64
N ASP A 121 -10.67 -3.01 -1.49
CA ASP A 121 -9.71 -3.07 -2.60
C ASP A 121 -9.24 -4.52 -2.76
N VAL A 122 -9.40 -5.09 -3.96
CA VAL A 122 -9.17 -6.53 -4.20
C VAL A 122 -8.17 -6.74 -5.33
N GLN A 123 -7.20 -7.62 -5.09
CA GLN A 123 -6.32 -8.19 -6.12
C GLN A 123 -6.50 -9.71 -6.19
N LEU A 124 -6.51 -10.24 -7.41
CA LEU A 124 -6.54 -11.67 -7.75
C LEU A 124 -5.26 -12.08 -8.50
#